data_AF-A0A926AN23-F1
#
_entry.id   AF-A0A926AN23-F1
#
_cell.length_a   1.000
_cell.length_b   1.000
_cell.length_c   1.000
_cell.angle_alpha   90.00
_cell.angle_beta   90.00
_cell.angle_gamma   90.00
#
_symmetry.space_group_name_H-M   'P 1'
#
loop_
_entity.id
_entity.type
_entity.pdbx_description
1 polymer ?
#
loop_
_entity_poly.entity_id
_entity_poly.type
_entity_poly.pdbx_seq_one_letter_code
_entity_poly.pdbx_strand_id
1 'polypeptide(L)'
;MKASSSHLVTHSPCHFVRLCREDGMDVSKLPKLSDTQKEQQAQAVAQDDPALARAPAESSARAVAAVERADGDISMMGGAEAWVSAIVGIICLMLSKSFPAYLVARMTGSAFHTGVNWMSGPLEGQEVAYPDLQGLTMLSDGAIFLFGCALLIEAALMLFANAARPTARFMLRLAFLVSLAATVFNVYAAARLFGIGILPLMSLLAIAFGGYMASYQWKMLQSMSPRRDVIPAQ
;
A
#
# COMPACT_ATOMS: atom_id res chain seq x y z
N MET A 1 -44.48 -22.87 -18.56
CA MET A 1 -43.68 -24.03 -19.04
C MET A 1 -42.67 -23.54 -20.07
N LYS A 2 -41.39 -23.39 -19.69
CA LYS A 2 -40.30 -23.08 -20.62
C LYS A 2 -39.09 -23.90 -20.19
N ALA A 3 -38.54 -24.62 -21.16
CA ALA A 3 -37.64 -25.74 -20.97
C ALA A 3 -36.25 -25.30 -20.50
N SER A 4 -35.74 -26.12 -19.59
CA SER A 4 -34.37 -26.20 -19.10
C SER A 4 -33.42 -26.61 -20.23
N SER A 5 -32.26 -25.96 -20.34
CA SER A 5 -31.15 -26.46 -21.14
C SER A 5 -29.87 -26.39 -20.31
N SER A 6 -29.43 -27.55 -19.85
CA SER A 6 -28.24 -27.78 -19.06
C SER A 6 -27.03 -27.89 -19.98
N HIS A 7 -26.13 -26.91 -19.93
CA HIS A 7 -24.82 -27.05 -20.57
C HIS A 7 -23.82 -27.65 -19.59
N LEU A 8 -23.58 -28.94 -19.83
CA LEU A 8 -22.43 -29.71 -19.38
C LEU A 8 -21.16 -29.11 -20.02
N VAL A 9 -20.19 -28.68 -19.21
CA VAL A 9 -18.81 -28.50 -19.69
C VAL A 9 -17.86 -29.16 -18.70
N THR A 10 -16.97 -29.91 -19.30
CA THR A 10 -16.12 -31.00 -18.82
C THR A 10 -14.92 -30.53 -18.01
N HIS A 11 -14.65 -31.28 -16.94
CA HIS A 11 -13.42 -31.20 -16.15
C HIS A 11 -12.18 -31.51 -17.00
N SER A 12 -11.14 -30.70 -16.88
CA SER A 12 -9.77 -31.05 -17.30
C SER A 12 -9.01 -31.63 -16.10
N PRO A 13 -8.50 -32.88 -16.18
CA PRO A 13 -7.56 -33.43 -15.21
C PRO A 13 -6.15 -33.29 -15.77
N CYS A 14 -5.33 -32.36 -15.25
CA CYS A 14 -3.92 -32.31 -15.61
C CYS A 14 -3.03 -32.10 -14.39
N HIS A 15 -2.26 -33.17 -14.13
CA HIS A 15 -0.91 -33.18 -13.58
C HIS A 15 -0.70 -32.87 -12.09
N PHE A 16 -1.01 -33.89 -11.31
CA PHE A 16 -0.30 -34.21 -10.07
C PHE A 16 1.15 -34.62 -10.41
N VAL A 17 2.12 -33.72 -10.21
CA VAL A 17 3.55 -34.04 -10.28
C VAL A 17 4.05 -34.39 -8.87
N ARG A 18 4.44 -35.67 -8.75
CA ARG A 18 5.15 -36.29 -7.65
C ARG A 18 6.61 -35.82 -7.60
N LEU A 19 7.10 -35.65 -6.37
CA LEU A 19 8.45 -35.95 -5.86
C LEU A 19 9.65 -35.15 -6.41
N CYS A 20 10.20 -34.29 -5.55
CA CYS A 20 11.63 -34.25 -5.19
C CYS A 20 11.69 -33.83 -3.71
N ARG A 21 12.01 -34.72 -2.78
CA ARG A 21 13.37 -35.17 -2.40
C ARG A 21 13.86 -34.34 -1.21
N GLU A 22 13.95 -35.00 -0.05
CA GLU A 22 14.77 -34.58 1.08
C GLU A 22 16.23 -34.54 0.59
N ASP A 23 16.67 -33.40 0.08
CA ASP A 23 18.09 -33.09 0.05
C ASP A 23 18.42 -32.47 1.40
N GLY A 24 19.14 -33.24 2.23
CA GLY A 24 19.80 -32.69 3.40
C GLY A 24 20.53 -31.42 2.98
N MET A 25 20.20 -30.30 3.63
CA MET A 25 20.85 -29.03 3.39
C MET A 25 22.36 -29.24 3.55
N ASP A 26 23.06 -29.24 2.42
CA ASP A 26 24.50 -29.29 2.35
C ASP A 26 25.05 -28.00 2.99
N VAL A 27 25.30 -28.08 4.29
CA VAL A 27 25.86 -27.00 5.12
C VAL A 27 27.28 -26.58 4.68
N SER A 28 27.86 -27.25 3.67
CA SER A 28 29.08 -26.77 2.99
C SER A 28 28.83 -25.63 1.99
N LYS A 29 27.56 -25.36 1.66
CA LYS A 29 27.10 -24.25 0.80
C LYS A 29 26.75 -22.98 1.59
N LEU A 30 27.06 -22.93 2.88
CA LEU A 30 27.15 -21.64 3.57
C LEU A 30 28.22 -20.81 2.85
N PRO A 31 27.92 -19.54 2.48
CA PRO A 31 28.94 -18.63 1.98
C PRO A 31 30.13 -18.68 2.94
N LYS A 32 31.28 -19.12 2.44
CA LYS A 32 32.52 -19.13 3.23
C LYS A 32 32.76 -17.69 3.66
N LEU A 33 32.52 -17.38 4.93
CA LEU A 33 32.87 -16.13 5.60
C LEU A 33 34.40 -15.87 5.65
N SER A 34 35.18 -16.57 4.83
CA SER A 34 36.63 -16.44 4.72
C SER A 34 37.05 -15.49 3.58
N ASP A 35 36.14 -15.05 2.72
CA ASP A 35 36.48 -14.13 1.61
C ASP A 35 36.69 -12.67 2.04
N THR A 36 36.34 -12.28 3.28
CA THR A 36 36.69 -10.96 3.84
C THR A 36 38.19 -10.75 3.97
N GLN A 37 38.99 -11.82 4.03
CA GLN A 37 40.45 -11.72 4.13
C GLN A 37 41.13 -11.55 2.75
N LYS A 38 40.49 -11.97 1.66
CA LYS A 38 41.02 -11.81 0.30
C LYS A 38 40.84 -10.39 -0.24
N GLU A 39 39.76 -9.69 0.10
CA GLU A 39 39.58 -8.30 -0.34
C GLU A 39 40.59 -7.34 0.32
N GLN A 40 40.94 -7.56 1.59
CA GLN A 40 41.98 -6.77 2.26
C GLN A 40 43.38 -7.05 1.72
N GLN A 41 43.67 -8.29 1.30
CA GLN A 41 44.95 -8.63 0.67
C GLN A 41 45.06 -8.14 -0.78
N ALA A 42 43.95 -8.10 -1.52
CA ALA A 42 43.91 -7.55 -2.87
C ALA A 42 44.08 -6.01 -2.88
N GLN A 43 43.60 -5.31 -1.85
CA GLN A 43 43.81 -3.85 -1.72
C GLN A 43 45.26 -3.49 -1.35
N ALA A 44 45.97 -4.36 -0.61
CA ALA A 44 47.36 -4.11 -0.25
C ALA A 44 48.36 -4.30 -1.41
N VAL A 45 48.00 -5.08 -2.45
CA VAL A 45 48.87 -5.30 -3.62
C VAL A 45 48.65 -4.25 -4.73
N ALA A 46 47.54 -3.54 -4.70
CA ALA A 46 47.19 -2.54 -5.73
C ALA A 46 47.89 -1.18 -5.56
N GLN A 47 48.77 -1.02 -4.55
CA GLN A 47 49.33 0.28 -4.19
C GLN A 47 50.72 0.58 -4.82
N ASP A 48 51.36 -0.39 -5.48
CA ASP A 48 52.73 -0.24 -6.00
C ASP A 48 52.88 -0.23 -7.53
N ASP A 49 51.79 -0.33 -8.31
CA ASP A 49 51.88 -0.30 -9.78
C ASP A 49 51.00 0.81 -10.41
N PRO A 50 51.59 1.97 -10.79
CA PRO A 50 50.85 3.08 -11.41
C PRO A 50 50.32 2.75 -12.82
N ALA A 51 50.64 1.59 -13.40
CA ALA A 51 50.15 1.17 -14.72
C ALA A 51 48.79 0.43 -14.69
N LEU A 52 48.36 -0.10 -13.52
CA LEU A 52 47.11 -0.86 -13.37
C LEU A 52 45.90 -0.01 -12.91
N ALA A 53 46.12 1.26 -12.57
CA ALA A 53 45.06 2.21 -12.17
C ALA A 53 44.08 2.60 -13.29
N ARG A 54 44.22 2.05 -14.51
CA ARG A 54 43.35 2.36 -15.67
C ARG A 54 42.22 1.37 -15.95
N ALA A 55 42.05 0.31 -15.16
CA ALA A 55 40.93 -0.62 -15.36
C ALA A 55 40.25 -1.00 -14.03
N PRO A 56 39.15 -0.31 -13.66
CA PRO A 56 37.91 -1.07 -13.44
C PRO A 56 36.59 -0.30 -13.73
N ALA A 57 36.58 0.69 -14.64
CA ALA A 57 35.37 1.48 -14.92
C ALA A 57 34.24 0.70 -15.63
N GLU A 58 34.55 -0.41 -16.31
CA GLU A 58 33.53 -1.21 -17.02
C GLU A 58 32.72 -2.16 -16.12
N SER A 59 33.27 -2.56 -14.97
CA SER A 59 32.59 -3.49 -14.06
C SER A 59 31.42 -2.83 -13.31
N SER A 60 31.59 -1.57 -12.91
CA SER A 60 30.54 -0.77 -12.28
C SER A 60 29.43 -0.39 -13.26
N ALA A 61 29.77 -0.09 -14.52
CA ALA A 61 28.78 0.19 -15.56
C ALA A 61 27.87 -1.01 -15.87
N ARG A 62 28.40 -2.24 -15.87
CA ARG A 62 27.59 -3.46 -16.03
C ARG A 62 26.70 -3.76 -14.82
N ALA A 63 27.17 -3.50 -13.60
CA ALA A 63 26.36 -3.68 -12.40
C ALA A 63 25.17 -2.70 -12.36
N VAL A 64 25.39 -1.43 -12.74
CA VAL A 64 24.31 -0.43 -12.84
C VAL A 64 23.31 -0.80 -13.94
N ALA A 65 23.78 -1.24 -15.11
CA ALA A 65 22.91 -1.66 -16.21
C ALA A 65 22.12 -2.97 -15.96
N ALA A 66 22.55 -3.78 -15.00
CA ALA A 66 21.82 -4.98 -14.58
C ALA A 66 20.69 -4.64 -13.59
N VAL A 67 20.91 -3.69 -12.68
CA VAL A 67 19.87 -3.15 -11.78
C VAL A 67 18.79 -2.42 -12.59
N GLU A 68 19.18 -1.65 -13.61
CA GLU A 68 18.24 -0.89 -14.46
C GLU A 68 17.35 -1.80 -15.33
N ARG A 69 17.79 -3.03 -15.66
CA ARG A 69 16.93 -4.02 -16.35
C ARG A 69 15.97 -4.75 -15.43
N ALA A 70 16.31 -4.91 -14.14
CA ALA A 70 15.42 -5.55 -13.17
C ALA A 70 14.21 -4.65 -12.81
N ASP A 71 14.35 -3.33 -12.94
CA ASP A 71 13.24 -2.37 -12.76
C ASP A 71 12.22 -2.38 -13.92
N GLY A 72 12.56 -2.95 -15.08
CA GLY A 72 11.69 -3.01 -16.25
C GLY A 72 10.46 -3.91 -16.07
N ASP A 73 10.58 -5.01 -15.33
CA ASP A 73 9.46 -5.95 -15.09
C ASP A 73 8.45 -5.41 -14.05
N ILE A 74 8.85 -4.46 -13.20
CA ILE A 74 7.96 -3.84 -12.21
C ILE A 74 6.90 -2.95 -12.90
N SER A 75 7.21 -2.43 -14.10
CA SER A 75 6.30 -1.55 -14.85
C SER A 75 5.01 -2.26 -15.32
N MET A 76 5.02 -3.60 -15.47
CA MET A 76 3.81 -4.36 -15.79
C MET A 76 2.95 -4.69 -14.55
N MET A 77 3.55 -4.82 -13.37
CA MET A 77 2.81 -5.09 -12.12
C MET A 77 2.06 -3.85 -11.58
N GLY A 78 2.57 -2.64 -11.83
CA GLY A 78 1.94 -1.41 -11.35
C GLY A 78 0.49 -1.20 -11.82
N GLY A 79 0.13 -1.74 -13.00
CA GLY A 79 -1.25 -1.65 -13.50
C GLY A 79 -2.25 -2.51 -12.73
N ALA A 80 -1.86 -3.73 -12.35
CA ALA A 80 -2.74 -4.65 -11.63
C ALA A 80 -2.99 -4.18 -10.19
N GLU A 81 -1.95 -3.69 -9.51
CA GLU A 81 -2.03 -3.15 -8.15
C GLU A 81 -2.94 -1.92 -8.06
N ALA A 82 -2.85 -1.03 -9.06
CA ALA A 82 -3.74 0.13 -9.16
C ALA A 82 -5.22 -0.29 -9.26
N TRP A 83 -5.52 -1.31 -10.07
CA TRP A 83 -6.88 -1.84 -10.22
C TRP A 83 -7.40 -2.50 -8.94
N VAL A 84 -6.57 -3.31 -8.27
CA VAL A 84 -6.94 -3.94 -7.00
C VAL A 84 -7.22 -2.87 -5.94
N SER A 85 -6.35 -1.87 -5.83
CA SER A 85 -6.53 -0.74 -4.90
C SER A 85 -7.80 0.05 -5.22
N ALA A 86 -8.09 0.28 -6.50
CA ALA A 86 -9.32 0.95 -6.94
C ALA A 86 -10.57 0.17 -6.52
N ILE A 87 -10.63 -1.14 -6.80
CA ILE A 87 -11.78 -1.99 -6.47
C ILE A 87 -12.00 -2.04 -4.96
N VAL A 88 -10.94 -2.28 -4.18
CA VAL A 88 -11.03 -2.31 -2.71
C VAL A 88 -11.48 -0.94 -2.17
N GLY A 89 -10.94 0.15 -2.72
CA GLY A 89 -11.36 1.51 -2.36
C GLY A 89 -12.84 1.76 -2.62
N ILE A 90 -13.35 1.38 -3.80
CA ILE A 90 -14.78 1.50 -4.14
C ILE A 90 -15.65 0.71 -3.16
N ILE A 91 -15.27 -0.54 -2.86
CA ILE A 91 -16.00 -1.39 -1.91
C ILE A 91 -16.05 -0.72 -0.53
N CYS A 92 -14.92 -0.21 -0.03
CA CYS A 92 -14.88 0.52 1.24
C CYS A 92 -15.84 1.72 1.24
N LEU A 93 -15.84 2.53 0.17
CA LEU A 93 -16.75 3.68 0.07
C LEU A 93 -18.23 3.29 0.04
N MET A 94 -18.56 2.18 -0.64
CA MET A 94 -19.93 1.66 -0.69
C MET A 94 -20.39 1.14 0.68
N LEU A 95 -19.51 0.47 1.41
CA LEU A 95 -19.79 0.01 2.78
C LEU A 95 -20.02 1.20 3.73
N SER A 96 -19.26 2.29 3.55
CA SER A 96 -19.34 3.48 4.40
C SER A 96 -20.25 4.58 3.86
N LYS A 97 -21.29 4.26 3.05
CA LYS A 97 -22.12 5.28 2.37
C LYS A 97 -22.86 6.25 3.31
N SER A 98 -23.12 5.83 4.55
CA SER A 98 -23.82 6.64 5.56
C SER A 98 -22.98 7.82 6.04
N PHE A 99 -21.65 7.65 6.11
CA PHE A 99 -20.74 8.68 6.61
C PHE A 99 -20.66 9.94 5.73
N PRO A 100 -20.45 9.86 4.39
CA PRO A 100 -20.46 11.06 3.55
C PRO A 100 -21.84 11.71 3.50
N ALA A 101 -22.93 10.94 3.55
CA ALA A 101 -24.28 11.50 3.65
C ALA A 101 -24.47 12.31 4.95
N TYR A 102 -23.97 11.79 6.08
CA TYR A 102 -23.93 12.51 7.35
C TYR A 102 -23.07 13.78 7.27
N LEU A 103 -21.88 13.71 6.66
CA LEU A 103 -20.99 14.86 6.49
C LEU A 103 -21.67 15.98 5.68
N VAL A 104 -22.30 15.62 4.56
CA VAL A 104 -23.05 16.57 3.71
C VAL A 104 -24.19 17.20 4.49
N ALA A 105 -25.02 16.40 5.18
CA ALA A 105 -26.12 16.91 6.00
C ALA A 105 -25.61 17.88 7.10
N ARG A 106 -24.48 17.55 7.73
CA ARG A 106 -23.87 18.41 8.75
C ARG A 106 -23.37 19.74 8.17
N MET A 107 -22.79 19.72 6.97
CA MET A 107 -22.32 20.93 6.28
C MET A 107 -23.47 21.81 5.77
N THR A 108 -24.59 21.22 5.35
CA THR A 108 -25.76 21.96 4.87
C THR A 108 -26.72 22.39 5.98
N GLY A 109 -26.49 21.94 7.22
CA GLY A 109 -27.41 22.13 8.33
C GLY A 109 -28.72 21.34 8.18
N SER A 110 -28.75 20.34 7.28
CA SER A 110 -29.91 19.47 7.09
C SER A 110 -29.94 18.38 8.17
N ALA A 111 -31.14 17.92 8.52
CA ALA A 111 -31.30 16.77 9.42
C ALA A 111 -30.79 15.49 8.72
N PHE A 112 -30.01 14.69 9.44
CA PHE A 112 -29.57 13.36 8.99
C PHE A 112 -30.39 12.29 9.71
N HIS A 113 -31.11 11.49 8.95
CA HIS A 113 -31.96 10.43 9.46
C HIS A 113 -31.21 9.09 9.44
N THR A 114 -31.01 8.48 10.61
CA THR A 114 -30.41 7.15 10.80
C THR A 114 -31.43 6.03 10.59
N GLY A 115 -32.73 6.31 10.74
CA GLY A 115 -33.81 5.32 10.69
C GLY A 115 -33.84 4.37 11.90
N VAL A 116 -33.06 4.65 12.95
CA VAL A 116 -33.02 3.86 14.18
C VAL A 116 -33.61 4.70 15.31
N ASN A 117 -34.63 4.19 15.99
CA ASN A 117 -35.26 4.88 17.11
C ASN A 117 -34.84 4.26 18.45
N TRP A 118 -34.83 5.06 19.51
CA TRP A 118 -34.65 4.57 20.87
C TRP A 118 -35.80 3.64 21.25
N MET A 119 -35.46 2.42 21.66
CA MET A 119 -36.44 1.38 22.03
C MET A 119 -36.95 1.52 23.47
N SER A 120 -36.27 2.30 24.31
CA SER A 120 -36.62 2.47 25.73
C SER A 120 -35.94 3.71 26.31
N GLY A 121 -36.51 4.26 27.38
CA GLY A 121 -35.93 5.35 28.16
C GLY A 121 -36.55 6.72 27.83
N PRO A 122 -35.97 7.81 28.34
CA PRO A 122 -36.55 9.16 28.20
C PRO A 122 -36.70 9.65 26.75
N LEU A 123 -35.94 9.05 25.82
CA LEU A 123 -35.95 9.37 24.40
C LEU A 123 -36.70 8.32 23.56
N GLU A 124 -37.47 7.42 24.18
CA GLU A 124 -38.19 6.36 23.46
C GLU A 124 -39.04 6.93 22.32
N GLY A 125 -38.94 6.29 21.15
CA GLY A 125 -39.60 6.74 19.92
C GLY A 125 -38.90 7.90 19.19
N GLN A 126 -37.89 8.54 19.77
CA GLN A 126 -37.06 9.52 19.07
C GLN A 126 -35.96 8.83 18.27
N GLU A 127 -35.57 9.43 17.15
CA GLU A 127 -34.50 8.94 16.31
C GLU A 127 -33.13 9.12 16.98
N VAL A 128 -32.31 8.07 16.96
CA VAL A 128 -30.97 8.05 17.52
C VAL A 128 -30.06 8.89 16.63
N ALA A 129 -29.37 9.86 17.22
CA ALA A 129 -28.40 10.66 16.48
C ALA A 129 -27.25 9.76 15.99
N TYR A 130 -26.72 10.04 14.80
CA TYR A 130 -25.66 9.22 14.19
C TYR A 130 -24.41 9.03 15.09
N PRO A 131 -23.91 10.05 15.82
CA PRO A 131 -22.80 9.87 16.77
C PRO A 131 -23.14 8.99 17.99
N ASP A 132 -24.42 8.89 18.33
CA ASP A 132 -24.93 8.16 19.51
C ASP A 132 -25.30 6.71 19.18
N LEU A 133 -25.13 6.27 17.93
CA LEU A 133 -25.32 4.88 17.54
C LEU A 133 -24.37 3.95 18.33
N GLN A 134 -24.91 2.82 18.78
CA GLN A 134 -24.15 1.82 19.51
C GLN A 134 -22.95 1.30 18.70
N GLY A 135 -21.84 1.03 19.38
CA GLY A 135 -20.62 0.52 18.74
C GLY A 135 -19.80 1.59 18.01
N LEU A 136 -20.04 2.87 18.28
CA LEU A 136 -19.33 3.98 17.64
C LEU A 136 -19.39 3.91 16.10
N THR A 137 -20.55 3.56 15.55
CA THR A 137 -20.75 3.32 14.11
C THR A 137 -20.24 4.47 13.26
N MET A 138 -20.47 5.72 13.66
CA MET A 138 -19.94 6.90 12.97
C MET A 138 -18.41 6.86 12.82
N LEU A 139 -17.70 6.45 13.87
CA LEU A 139 -16.23 6.39 13.88
C LEU A 139 -15.73 5.26 12.97
N SER A 140 -16.38 4.10 13.03
CA SER A 140 -16.08 2.94 12.18
C SER A 140 -16.33 3.25 10.70
N ASP A 141 -17.50 3.82 10.37
CA ASP A 141 -17.86 4.20 9.00
C ASP A 141 -16.91 5.27 8.47
N GLY A 142 -16.56 6.28 9.29
CA GLY A 142 -15.60 7.31 8.92
C GLY A 142 -14.20 6.77 8.66
N ALA A 143 -13.78 5.76 9.44
CA ALA A 143 -12.48 5.13 9.30
C ALA A 143 -12.36 4.33 8.00
N ILE A 144 -13.41 3.57 7.67
CA ILE A 144 -13.54 2.83 6.40
C ILE A 144 -13.62 3.80 5.23
N PHE A 145 -14.38 4.89 5.36
CA PHE A 145 -14.53 5.91 4.32
C PHE A 145 -13.17 6.56 3.99
N LEU A 146 -12.45 7.04 4.99
CA LEU A 146 -11.13 7.67 4.78
C LEU A 146 -10.11 6.70 4.20
N PHE A 147 -10.13 5.43 4.63
CA PHE A 147 -9.27 4.40 4.05
C PHE A 147 -9.63 4.15 2.57
N GLY A 148 -10.91 4.05 2.23
CA GLY A 148 -11.38 3.91 0.85
C GLY A 148 -10.96 5.10 -0.03
N CYS A 149 -11.06 6.33 0.48
CA CYS A 149 -10.54 7.52 -0.19
C CYS A 149 -9.02 7.45 -0.42
N ALA A 150 -8.24 7.02 0.57
CA ALA A 150 -6.80 6.88 0.43
C ALA A 150 -6.42 5.88 -0.68
N LEU A 151 -7.08 4.71 -0.72
CA LEU A 151 -6.86 3.70 -1.76
C LEU A 151 -7.22 4.20 -3.16
N LEU A 152 -8.32 4.96 -3.30
CA LEU A 152 -8.69 5.54 -4.59
C LEU A 152 -7.71 6.58 -5.08
N ILE A 153 -7.22 7.45 -4.18
CA ILE A 153 -6.23 8.46 -4.54
C ILE A 153 -4.92 7.79 -4.92
N GLU A 154 -4.53 6.72 -4.22
CA GLU A 154 -3.32 5.94 -4.56
C GLU A 154 -3.45 5.25 -5.92
N ALA A 155 -4.59 4.61 -6.20
CA ALA A 155 -4.85 4.00 -7.50
C ALA A 155 -4.82 5.05 -8.63
N ALA A 156 -5.44 6.22 -8.40
CA ALA A 156 -5.37 7.33 -9.34
C ALA A 156 -3.93 7.81 -9.55
N LEU A 157 -3.14 7.91 -8.47
CA LEU A 157 -1.73 8.28 -8.54
C LEU A 157 -0.94 7.31 -9.43
N MET A 158 -1.10 6.01 -9.26
CA MET A 158 -0.40 5.02 -10.10
C MET A 158 -0.77 5.15 -11.58
N LEU A 159 -2.04 5.44 -11.89
CA LEU A 159 -2.49 5.68 -13.26
C LEU A 159 -1.89 6.97 -13.86
N PHE A 160 -1.72 8.02 -13.04
CA PHE A 160 -1.17 9.31 -13.49
C PHE A 160 0.36 9.41 -13.40
N ALA A 161 1.02 8.59 -12.59
CA ALA A 161 2.48 8.62 -12.40
C ALA A 161 3.23 8.34 -13.70
N ASN A 162 2.64 7.55 -14.60
CA ASN A 162 3.18 7.30 -15.95
C ASN A 162 3.13 8.53 -16.86
N ALA A 163 2.32 9.55 -16.55
CA ALA A 163 2.33 10.80 -17.27
C ALA A 163 3.41 11.71 -16.67
N ALA A 164 4.60 11.74 -17.29
CA ALA A 164 5.81 12.48 -16.88
C ALA A 164 5.60 14.01 -16.74
N ARG A 165 4.80 14.44 -15.76
CA ARG A 165 4.36 15.82 -15.56
C ARG A 165 4.71 16.29 -14.15
N PRO A 166 5.04 17.58 -13.97
CA PRO A 166 5.29 18.16 -12.65
C PRO A 166 4.09 18.01 -11.69
N THR A 167 2.88 17.81 -12.24
CA THR A 167 1.66 17.51 -11.48
C THR A 167 1.76 16.23 -10.66
N ALA A 168 2.55 15.24 -11.10
CA ALA A 168 2.73 13.98 -10.38
C ALA A 168 3.33 14.20 -8.98
N ARG A 169 4.24 15.17 -8.81
CA ARG A 169 4.83 15.50 -7.51
C ARG A 169 3.81 16.08 -6.54
N PHE A 170 2.90 16.92 -7.03
CA PHE A 170 1.84 17.48 -6.21
C PHE A 170 0.84 16.40 -5.81
N MET A 171 0.40 15.55 -6.76
CA MET A 171 -0.49 14.43 -6.49
C MET A 171 0.14 13.43 -5.51
N LEU A 172 1.44 13.17 -5.61
CA LEU A 172 2.17 12.30 -4.67
C LEU A 172 2.17 12.85 -3.25
N ARG A 173 2.43 14.15 -3.08
CA ARG A 173 2.34 14.78 -1.76
C ARG A 173 0.93 14.74 -1.19
N LEU A 174 -0.08 14.96 -2.03
CA LEU A 174 -1.48 14.88 -1.62
C LEU A 174 -1.86 13.44 -1.20
N ALA A 175 -1.52 12.44 -2.03
CA ALA A 175 -1.75 11.04 -1.74
C ALA A 175 -1.09 10.60 -0.43
N PHE A 176 0.15 11.04 -0.19
CA PHE A 176 0.86 10.82 1.06
C PHE A 176 0.16 11.44 2.26
N LEU A 177 -0.25 12.70 2.17
CA LEU A 177 -0.96 13.37 3.25
C LEU A 177 -2.30 12.70 3.58
N VAL A 178 -3.07 12.32 2.55
CA VAL A 178 -4.35 11.63 2.76
C VAL A 178 -4.13 10.24 3.35
N SER A 179 -3.13 9.50 2.88
CA SER A 179 -2.80 8.16 3.40
C SER A 179 -2.37 8.24 4.87
N LEU A 180 -1.55 9.24 5.22
CA LEU A 180 -1.13 9.49 6.59
C LEU A 180 -2.32 9.88 7.48
N ALA A 181 -3.18 10.79 7.01
CA ALA A 181 -4.37 11.20 7.74
C ALA A 181 -5.34 10.03 7.97
N ALA A 182 -5.59 9.22 6.93
CA ALA A 182 -6.41 8.02 7.04
C ALA A 182 -5.80 7.02 8.04
N THR A 183 -4.48 6.82 8.02
CA THR A 183 -3.78 5.92 8.95
C THR A 183 -3.92 6.41 10.39
N VAL A 184 -3.63 7.68 10.66
CA VAL A 184 -3.75 8.28 12.01
C VAL A 184 -5.19 8.21 12.51
N PHE A 185 -6.17 8.52 11.66
CA PHE A 185 -7.58 8.40 12.01
C PHE A 185 -7.97 6.96 12.34
N ASN A 186 -7.47 5.98 11.57
CA ASN A 186 -7.73 4.57 11.84
C ASN A 186 -7.05 4.08 13.13
N VAL A 187 -5.85 4.59 13.49
CA VAL A 187 -5.24 4.34 14.81
C VAL A 187 -6.12 4.87 15.94
N TYR A 188 -6.62 6.10 15.81
CA TYR A 188 -7.53 6.69 16.79
C TYR A 188 -8.84 5.89 16.91
N ALA A 189 -9.45 5.52 15.78
CA ALA A 189 -10.66 4.71 15.74
C ALA A 189 -10.44 3.34 16.41
N ALA A 190 -9.33 2.68 16.08
CA ALA A 190 -8.98 1.39 16.66
C ALA A 190 -8.80 1.50 18.18
N ALA A 191 -8.03 2.49 18.66
CA ALA A 191 -7.81 2.70 20.08
C ALA A 191 -9.13 2.94 20.85
N ARG A 192 -10.06 3.71 20.29
CA ARG A 192 -11.38 3.98 20.90
C ARG A 192 -12.27 2.75 20.92
N LEU A 193 -12.31 1.97 19.84
CA LEU A 193 -13.09 0.74 19.75
C LEU A 193 -12.55 -0.36 20.67
N PHE A 194 -11.22 -0.49 20.77
CA PHE A 194 -10.59 -1.38 21.75
C PHE A 194 -10.93 -0.99 23.19
N GLY A 195 -11.01 0.31 23.47
CA GLY A 195 -11.39 0.81 24.80
C GLY A 195 -12.79 0.39 25.27
N ILE A 196 -13.68 0.02 24.33
CA ILE A 196 -15.03 -0.49 24.63
C ILE A 196 -15.15 -2.01 24.39
N GLY A 197 -14.03 -2.71 24.17
CA GLY A 197 -14.01 -4.17 23.99
C GLY A 197 -14.40 -4.68 22.60
N ILE A 198 -14.47 -3.80 21.60
CA ILE A 198 -14.78 -4.17 20.22
C ILE A 198 -13.48 -4.31 19.42
N LEU A 199 -13.27 -5.44 18.74
CA LEU A 199 -12.10 -5.67 17.89
C LEU A 199 -12.28 -4.98 16.53
N PRO A 200 -11.56 -3.89 16.22
CA PRO A 200 -11.80 -3.08 15.03
C PRO A 200 -10.98 -3.59 13.85
N LEU A 201 -11.34 -4.76 13.31
CA LEU A 201 -10.58 -5.45 12.25
C LEU A 201 -10.31 -4.56 11.02
N MET A 202 -11.31 -3.82 10.56
CA MET A 202 -11.17 -2.93 9.40
C MET A 202 -10.18 -1.81 9.65
N SER A 203 -10.17 -1.22 10.85
CA SER A 203 -9.21 -0.18 11.20
C SER A 203 -7.80 -0.73 11.34
N LEU A 204 -7.63 -1.93 11.91
CA LEU A 204 -6.33 -2.59 11.96
C LEU A 204 -5.77 -2.87 10.57
N LEU A 205 -6.62 -3.35 9.66
CA LEU A 205 -6.27 -3.58 8.26
C LEU A 205 -5.85 -2.27 7.57
N ALA A 206 -6.61 -1.20 7.78
CA ALA A 206 -6.30 0.13 7.25
C ALA A 206 -4.98 0.69 7.80
N ILE A 207 -4.63 0.42 9.06
CA ILE A 207 -3.34 0.82 9.64
C ILE A 207 -2.20 0.07 8.98
N ALA A 208 -2.33 -1.25 8.80
CA ALA A 208 -1.30 -2.08 8.17
C ALA A 208 -1.03 -1.66 6.73
N PHE A 209 -2.09 -1.55 5.90
CA PHE A 209 -1.94 -1.12 4.51
C PHE A 209 -1.56 0.36 4.40
N GLY A 210 -2.14 1.24 5.22
CA GLY A 210 -1.83 2.66 5.24
C GLY A 210 -0.37 2.95 5.59
N GLY A 211 0.17 2.25 6.60
CA GLY A 211 1.59 2.34 6.96
C GLY A 211 2.50 1.82 5.84
N TYR A 212 2.14 0.72 5.20
CA TYR A 212 2.86 0.19 4.04
C TYR A 212 2.89 1.21 2.89
N MET A 213 1.73 1.74 2.48
CA MET A 213 1.62 2.76 1.42
C MET A 213 2.44 4.02 1.73
N ALA A 214 2.31 4.56 2.95
CA ALA A 214 3.04 5.74 3.38
C ALA A 214 4.57 5.53 3.31
N SER A 215 5.05 4.34 3.68
CA SER A 215 6.48 4.00 3.61
C SER A 215 7.00 3.97 2.16
N TYR A 216 6.19 3.47 1.22
CA TYR A 216 6.54 3.41 -0.20
C TYR A 216 6.55 4.81 -0.83
N GLN A 217 5.49 5.60 -0.61
CA GLN A 217 5.38 6.98 -1.07
C GLN A 217 6.51 7.86 -0.52
N TRP A 218 6.92 7.66 0.73
CA TRP A 218 8.04 8.37 1.34
C TRP A 218 9.37 8.10 0.62
N LYS A 219 9.66 6.84 0.30
CA LYS A 219 10.85 6.48 -0.49
C LYS A 219 10.82 7.09 -1.89
N MET A 220 9.64 7.08 -2.53
CA MET A 220 9.46 7.68 -3.85
C MET A 220 9.61 9.21 -3.84
N LEU A 221 9.19 9.88 -2.76
CA LEU A 221 9.44 11.31 -2.57
C LEU A 221 10.93 11.61 -2.38
N GLN A 222 11.67 10.75 -1.68
CA GLN A 222 13.11 10.91 -1.49
C GLN A 222 13.88 10.78 -2.81
N SER A 223 13.53 9.81 -3.66
CA SER A 223 14.20 9.61 -4.96
C SER A 223 13.97 10.77 -5.95
N MET A 224 12.86 11.51 -5.79
CA MET A 224 12.55 12.69 -6.59
C MET A 224 13.22 13.98 -6.11
N SER A 225 13.99 13.95 -5.01
CA SER A 225 14.69 15.13 -4.54
C SER A 225 15.62 15.63 -5.63
N PRO A 226 15.54 16.91 -6.04
CA PRO A 226 16.39 17.43 -7.10
C PRO A 226 17.84 17.15 -6.72
N ARG A 227 18.57 16.45 -7.59
CA ARG A 227 20.02 16.33 -7.48
C ARG A 227 20.51 17.76 -7.31
N ARG A 228 21.01 18.09 -6.12
CA ARG A 228 21.73 19.34 -5.92
C ARG A 228 22.98 19.16 -6.75
N ASP A 229 22.92 19.61 -8.00
CA ASP A 229 24.10 19.68 -8.84
C ASP A 229 25.10 20.52 -8.05
N VAL A 230 26.13 19.84 -7.54
CA VAL A 230 27.21 20.47 -6.82
C VAL A 230 27.89 21.35 -7.85
N ILE A 231 27.61 22.65 -7.79
CA ILE A 231 28.29 23.63 -8.64
C ILE A 231 29.77 23.52 -8.26
N PRO A 232 30.66 23.09 -9.18
CA PRO A 232 32.07 23.00 -8.87
C PRO A 232 32.56 24.41 -8.51
N ALA A 233 33.18 24.54 -7.34
CA ALA A 233 33.84 25.77 -6.95
C ALA A 233 34.94 26.07 -7.98
N GLN A 234 34.91 27.27 -8.56
CA GLN A 234 35.95 27.79 -9.45
C GLN A 234 37.09 28.41 -8.64
#